data_AF-A0A9P7V7I9-F1
#
_entry.id   AF-A0A9P7V7I9-F1
#
_cell.length_a   1.000
_cell.length_b   1.000
_cell.length_c   1.000
_cell.angle_alpha   90.00
_cell.angle_beta   90.00
_cell.angle_gamma   90.00
#
_symmetry.space_group_name_H-M   'P 1'
#
loop_
_entity.id
_entity.type
_entity.pdbx_description
1 polymer ?
#
loop_
_entity_poly.entity_id
_entity_poly.type
_entity_poly.pdbx_seq_one_letter_code
_entity_poly.pdbx_strand_id
1 'polypeptide(L)'
;MSDTEEFLEMEALDNPLRVIIVVQAEDVPDGDMEERMLDQIQLFEDMNQFFDTFDEQIAVPNESHIKYEVGLDGLVVIVVDTLELRDKALKFMDDYNSEITQPEREKENEGEKESSKKRKKNTD
;
A
#
# COMPACT_ATOMS: atom_id res chain seq x y z
N MET A 1 2.03 -27.63 22.96
CA MET A 1 1.08 -26.72 22.32
C MET A 1 1.62 -25.33 22.58
N SER A 2 2.28 -24.70 21.61
CA SER A 2 2.58 -23.25 21.67
C SER A 2 3.15 -22.67 20.38
N ASP A 3 3.80 -23.44 19.51
CA ASP A 3 4.53 -22.85 18.35
C ASP A 3 3.66 -22.38 17.17
N THR A 4 2.34 -22.61 17.18
CA THR A 4 1.47 -22.26 16.04
C THR A 4 0.73 -20.94 16.23
N GLU A 5 0.61 -20.43 17.46
CA GLU A 5 -0.04 -19.14 17.73
C GLU A 5 0.93 -17.96 17.57
N GLU A 6 2.23 -18.13 17.82
CA GLU A 6 3.24 -17.06 17.65
C GLU A 6 3.45 -16.61 16.20
N PHE A 7 3.12 -17.45 15.20
CA PHE A 7 3.30 -17.08 13.78
C PHE A 7 2.21 -16.13 13.27
N LEU A 8 1.00 -16.17 13.85
CA LEU A 8 -0.11 -15.30 13.42
C LEU A 8 -0.02 -13.89 14.03
N GLU A 9 0.65 -13.74 15.18
CA GLU A 9 0.85 -12.43 15.80
C GLU A 9 1.91 -11.58 15.09
N MET A 10 2.80 -12.17 14.28
CA MET A 10 3.86 -11.42 13.57
C MET A 10 3.40 -10.76 12.26
N GLU A 11 2.20 -11.10 11.76
CA GLU A 11 1.68 -10.62 10.46
C GLU A 11 0.53 -9.62 10.60
N ALA A 12 0.02 -9.42 11.81
CA ALA A 12 -0.99 -8.42 12.12
C ALA A 12 -0.35 -7.07 12.46
N LEU A 13 -0.97 -5.99 12.01
CA LEU A 13 -0.62 -4.64 12.42
C LEU A 13 -1.07 -4.42 13.86
N ASP A 14 -0.20 -3.80 14.67
CA ASP A 14 -0.51 -3.45 16.07
C ASP A 14 -1.69 -2.47 16.17
N ASN A 15 -1.90 -1.64 15.14
CA ASN A 15 -3.00 -0.71 15.01
C ASN A 15 -3.59 -0.74 13.60
N PRO A 16 -4.88 -0.38 13.41
CA PRO A 16 -5.44 -0.24 12.09
C PRO A 16 -4.66 0.77 11.25
N LEU A 17 -4.55 0.53 9.94
CA LEU A 17 -3.77 1.39 9.06
C LEU A 17 -4.33 2.81 9.06
N ARG A 18 -3.47 3.77 9.41
CA ARG A 18 -3.81 5.19 9.47
C ARG A 18 -2.99 5.94 8.44
N VAL A 19 -3.66 6.61 7.51
CA VAL A 19 -3.01 7.36 6.44
C VAL A 19 -3.22 8.85 6.64
N ILE A 20 -2.13 9.59 6.65
CA ILE A 20 -2.10 11.05 6.78
C ILE A 20 -1.61 11.62 5.45
N ILE A 21 -2.46 12.38 4.78
CA ILE A 21 -2.11 13.07 3.53
C ILE A 21 -1.77 14.51 3.86
N VAL A 22 -0.58 14.94 3.47
CA VAL A 22 -0.08 16.32 3.61
C VAL A 22 0.06 16.93 2.23
N VAL A 23 -0.62 18.04 1.99
CA VAL A 23 -0.50 18.80 0.74
C VAL A 23 0.52 19.91 0.92
N GLN A 24 1.60 19.83 0.15
CA GLN A 24 2.65 20.83 0.09
C GLN A 24 2.61 21.53 -1.28
N ALA A 25 1.55 22.30 -1.52
CA ALA A 25 1.36 23.07 -2.74
C ALA A 25 1.63 24.57 -2.48
N GLU A 26 2.12 25.30 -3.49
CA GLU A 26 2.24 26.77 -3.40
C GLU A 26 0.89 27.47 -3.17
N ASP A 27 -0.20 26.84 -3.61
CA ASP A 27 -1.57 27.33 -3.45
C ASP A 27 -2.12 27.16 -2.02
N VAL A 28 -1.49 26.33 -1.18
CA VAL A 28 -1.89 26.10 0.22
C VAL A 28 -0.68 26.28 1.15
N PRO A 29 -0.25 27.53 1.39
CA PRO A 29 0.98 27.83 2.12
C PRO A 29 0.95 27.41 3.60
N ASP A 30 -0.24 27.28 4.18
CA ASP A 30 -0.42 26.80 5.56
C ASP A 30 -0.33 25.27 5.68
N GLY A 31 -0.27 24.55 4.55
CA GLY A 31 -0.33 23.09 4.48
C GLY A 31 -1.75 22.57 4.70
N ASP A 32 -2.22 21.72 3.79
CA ASP A 32 -3.48 21.00 4.00
C ASP A 32 -3.15 19.61 4.56
N MET A 33 -3.85 19.19 5.61
CA MET A 33 -3.62 17.89 6.24
C MET A 33 -4.95 17.17 6.39
N GLU A 34 -5.03 15.98 5.81
CA GLU A 34 -6.20 15.13 5.84
C GLU A 34 -5.84 13.75 6.37
N GLU A 35 -6.75 13.16 7.13
CA GLU A 35 -6.55 11.88 7.77
C GLU A 35 -7.62 10.88 7.32
N ARG A 36 -7.18 9.67 6.98
CA ARG A 36 -8.04 8.52 6.70
C ARG A 36 -7.63 7.33 7.56
N MET A 37 -8.63 6.72 8.19
CA MET A 37 -8.46 5.45 8.89
C MET A 37 -9.01 4.33 8.02
N LEU A 38 -8.19 3.31 7.78
CA LEU A 38 -8.51 2.14 6.99
C LEU A 38 -8.61 0.94 7.94
N ASP A 39 -9.69 0.91 8.72
CA ASP A 39 -9.93 -0.08 9.78
C ASP A 39 -9.99 -1.54 9.28
N GLN A 40 -10.19 -1.70 7.97
CA GLN A 40 -10.24 -2.98 7.27
C GLN A 40 -8.85 -3.59 7.04
N ILE A 41 -7.79 -2.77 6.99
CA ILE A 41 -6.42 -3.23 6.77
C ILE A 41 -5.80 -3.50 8.13
N GLN A 42 -5.69 -4.78 8.47
CA GLN A 42 -5.12 -5.24 9.75
C GLN A 42 -3.93 -6.18 9.57
N LEU A 43 -3.62 -6.58 8.33
CA LEU A 43 -2.50 -7.46 8.00
C LEU A 43 -1.47 -6.73 7.15
N PHE A 44 -0.19 -7.09 7.31
CA PHE A 44 0.88 -6.56 6.46
C PHE A 44 0.67 -6.92 4.97
N GLU A 45 0.07 -8.08 4.68
CA GLU A 45 -0.27 -8.48 3.31
C GLU A 45 -1.32 -7.55 2.69
N ASP A 46 -2.40 -7.25 3.41
CA ASP A 46 -3.46 -6.35 2.96
C ASP A 46 -2.91 -4.93 2.74
N MET A 47 -2.02 -4.48 3.63
CA MET A 47 -1.33 -3.20 3.50
C MET A 47 -0.48 -3.16 2.23
N ASN A 48 0.32 -4.19 1.97
CA ASN A 48 1.14 -4.27 0.76
C ASN A 48 0.27 -4.26 -0.50
N GLN A 49 -0.83 -5.02 -0.52
CA GLN A 49 -1.74 -5.05 -1.67
C GLN A 49 -2.43 -3.69 -1.91
N PHE A 50 -2.79 -2.99 -0.83
CA PHE A 50 -3.29 -1.62 -0.91
C PHE A 50 -2.26 -0.70 -1.57
N PHE A 51 -0.99 -0.76 -1.14
CA PHE A 51 0.08 0.06 -1.71
C PHE A 51 0.44 -0.31 -3.14
N ASP A 52 0.45 -1.58 -3.52
CA ASP A 52 0.66 -2.01 -4.90
C ASP A 52 -0.39 -1.40 -5.83
N THR A 53 -1.66 -1.41 -5.41
CA THR A 53 -2.76 -0.84 -6.18
C THR A 53 -2.71 0.69 -6.19
N PHE A 54 -2.38 1.29 -5.05
CA PHE A 54 -2.18 2.73 -4.93
C PHE A 54 -1.03 3.22 -5.82
N ASP A 55 0.06 2.46 -5.89
CA ASP A 55 1.20 2.78 -6.73
C ASP A 55 0.81 2.72 -8.20
N GLU A 56 0.16 1.65 -8.64
CA GLU A 56 -0.25 1.51 -10.04
C GLU A 56 -1.20 2.64 -10.49
N GLN A 57 -2.16 3.02 -9.64
CA GLN A 57 -3.19 4.01 -10.00
C GLN A 57 -2.79 5.46 -9.74
N ILE A 58 -2.06 5.71 -8.66
CA ILE A 58 -1.77 7.07 -8.14
C ILE A 58 -0.28 7.36 -8.16
N ALA A 59 0.56 6.52 -7.54
CA ALA A 59 1.96 6.89 -7.33
C ALA A 59 2.80 6.87 -8.61
N VAL A 60 2.78 5.78 -9.39
CA VAL A 60 3.51 5.63 -10.65
C VAL A 60 3.19 6.74 -11.66
N PRO A 61 1.92 7.09 -11.95
CA PRO A 61 1.64 8.18 -12.88
C PRO A 61 2.05 9.56 -12.35
N ASN A 62 2.30 9.70 -11.04
CA ASN A 62 2.61 10.97 -10.38
C ASN A 62 3.89 10.92 -9.53
N GLU A 63 4.84 10.05 -9.88
CA GLU A 63 6.00 9.68 -9.04
C GLU A 63 6.86 10.88 -8.63
N SER A 64 6.86 11.94 -9.45
CA SER A 64 7.57 13.19 -9.17
C SER A 64 6.86 14.14 -8.21
N HIS A 65 5.59 13.88 -7.89
CA HIS A 65 4.68 14.78 -7.15
C HIS A 65 4.05 14.13 -5.92
N ILE A 66 4.41 12.88 -5.64
CA ILE A 66 3.94 12.13 -4.49
C ILE A 66 5.10 11.40 -3.83
N LYS A 67 5.14 11.47 -2.50
CA LYS A 67 6.09 10.72 -1.67
C LYS A 67 5.33 10.16 -0.50
N TYR A 68 5.70 8.98 -0.02
CA TYR A 68 5.10 8.45 1.18
C TYR A 68 6.09 7.64 2.01
N GLU A 69 5.85 7.61 3.31
CA GLU A 69 6.51 6.70 4.23
C GLU A 69 5.48 5.78 4.87
N VAL A 70 5.85 4.50 4.96
CA VAL A 70 5.07 3.46 5.62
C VAL A 70 5.77 3.11 6.93
N GLY A 71 5.13 3.46 8.04
CA GLY A 71 5.55 3.10 9.39
C GLY A 71 5.19 1.66 9.71
N LEU A 72 6.07 0.97 10.43
CA LEU A 72 5.84 -0.40 10.92
C LEU A 72 4.73 -0.50 11.96
N ASP A 73 4.31 0.65 12.51
CA ASP A 73 3.23 0.81 13.49
C ASP A 73 1.84 0.97 12.87
N GLY A 74 1.74 0.87 11.53
CA GLY A 74 0.51 1.09 10.79
C GLY A 74 0.23 2.57 10.49
N LEU A 75 1.20 3.46 10.69
CA LEU A 75 1.08 4.88 10.35
C LEU A 75 1.74 5.17 9.00
N VAL A 76 0.98 5.78 8.09
CA VAL A 76 1.42 6.10 6.73
C VAL A 76 1.32 7.60 6.54
N VAL A 77 2.39 8.21 6.06
CA VAL A 77 2.38 9.64 5.72
C VAL A 77 2.58 9.77 4.22
N ILE A 78 1.62 10.38 3.53
CA ILE A 78 1.68 10.69 2.10
C ILE A 78 1.81 12.19 1.94
N VAL A 79 2.85 12.64 1.25
CA VAL A 79 3.07 14.04 0.88
C VAL A 79 2.78 14.20 -0.60
N VAL A 80 1.91 15.14 -0.95
CA VAL A 80 1.55 15.46 -2.34
C VAL A 80 1.77 16.93 -2.63
N ASP A 81 2.20 17.23 -3.85
CA ASP A 81 2.50 18.61 -4.27
C ASP A 81 1.27 19.32 -4.87
N THR A 82 0.15 18.61 -5.04
CA THR A 82 -1.07 19.15 -5.67
C THR A 82 -2.34 18.70 -4.95
N LEU A 83 -3.34 19.59 -4.91
CA LEU A 83 -4.67 19.29 -4.37
C LEU A 83 -5.41 18.20 -5.15
N GLU A 84 -5.18 18.10 -6.46
CA GLU A 84 -5.80 17.05 -7.27
C GLU A 84 -5.35 15.64 -6.86
N LEU A 85 -4.08 15.49 -6.47
CA LEU A 85 -3.56 14.21 -5.97
C LEU A 85 -4.11 13.86 -4.60
N ARG A 86 -4.25 14.86 -3.73
CA ARG A 86 -4.95 14.71 -2.46
C ARG A 86 -6.36 14.16 -2.68
N ASP A 87 -7.16 14.80 -3.55
CA ASP A 87 -8.53 14.39 -3.81
C ASP A 87 -8.62 12.99 -4.45
N LYS A 88 -7.69 12.65 -5.34
CA LYS A 88 -7.60 11.30 -5.93
C LYS A 88 -7.24 10.25 -4.89
N ALA A 89 -6.26 10.51 -4.04
CA ALA A 89 -5.84 9.60 -2.99
C ALA A 89 -6.96 9.40 -1.95
N LEU A 90 -7.66 10.47 -1.57
CA LEU A 90 -8.83 10.37 -0.67
C LEU A 90 -9.95 9.53 -1.29
N LYS A 91 -10.28 9.74 -2.57
CA LYS A 91 -11.27 8.92 -3.26
C LYS A 91 -10.86 7.46 -3.33
N PHE A 92 -9.61 7.18 -3.68
CA PHE A 92 -9.09 5.82 -3.72
C PHE A 92 -9.22 5.13 -2.35
N MET A 93 -8.87 5.82 -1.26
CA MET A 93 -9.01 5.28 0.10
C MET A 93 -10.48 5.02 0.45
N ASP A 94 -11.38 5.95 0.12
CA ASP A 94 -12.81 5.79 0.38
C ASP A 94 -13.41 4.63 -0.43
N ASP A 95 -13.02 4.50 -1.70
CA ASP A 95 -13.44 3.42 -2.59
C ASP A 95 -12.91 2.07 -2.09
N TYR A 96 -11.62 1.97 -1.76
CA TYR A 96 -11.00 0.75 -1.25
C TYR A 96 -11.62 0.29 0.08
N ASN A 97 -11.90 1.23 0.98
CA ASN A 97 -12.59 0.95 2.24
C ASN A 97 -14.03 0.45 2.01
N SER A 98 -14.67 0.86 0.91
CA SER A 98 -15.99 0.36 0.53
C SER A 98 -15.94 -1.02 -0.16
N GLU A 99 -14.90 -1.31 -0.94
CA GLU A 99 -14.74 -2.55 -1.71
C GLU A 99 -14.37 -3.76 -0.84
N ILE A 100 -13.57 -3.60 0.22
CA ILE A 100 -13.23 -4.70 1.15
C ILE A 100 -14.50 -5.32 1.80
N THR A 101 -15.61 -4.59 1.83
CA THR A 101 -16.90 -5.11 2.30
C THR A 101 -17.51 -6.21 1.41
N GLN A 102 -16.93 -6.53 0.24
CA GLN A 102 -17.35 -7.65 -0.61
C GLN A 102 -16.31 -8.79 -0.61
N PRO A 103 -16.47 -9.81 0.23
CA PRO A 103 -15.62 -10.99 0.19
C PRO A 103 -16.11 -11.93 -0.93
N GLU A 104 -15.77 -11.67 -2.19
CA GLU A 104 -15.72 -12.73 -3.19
C GLU A 104 -14.29 -12.93 -3.67
N ARG A 105 -13.68 -13.93 -3.03
CA ARG A 105 -12.42 -14.56 -3.40
C ARG A 105 -12.48 -15.04 -4.85
N GLU A 106 -11.57 -14.57 -5.68
CA GLU A 106 -10.99 -15.40 -6.74
C GLU A 106 -9.48 -15.47 -6.53
N LYS A 107 -9.08 -16.46 -5.73
CA LYS A 107 -7.71 -16.99 -5.76
C LYS A 107 -7.58 -17.91 -6.97
N GLU A 108 -6.99 -17.43 -8.06
CA GLU A 108 -6.28 -18.22 -9.07
C GLU A 108 -5.19 -17.30 -9.65
N ASN A 109 -3.91 -17.62 -9.76
CA ASN A 109 -3.20 -18.88 -9.75
C ASN A 109 -1.72 -18.59 -9.46
N GLU A 110 -1.10 -19.40 -8.62
CA GLU A 110 0.35 -19.48 -8.49
C GLU A 110 0.96 -19.95 -9.82
N GLY A 111 1.93 -19.19 -10.33
CA GLY A 111 2.71 -19.54 -11.52
C GLY A 111 4.19 -19.29 -11.26
N GLU A 112 4.81 -20.24 -10.58
CA GLU A 112 6.22 -20.30 -10.23
C GLU A 112 7.22 -19.93 -11.35
N LYS A 113 8.19 -19.10 -10.96
CA LYS A 113 9.66 -19.26 -11.07
C LYS A 113 10.33 -19.34 -12.44
N GLU A 114 11.23 -18.37 -12.60
CA GLU A 114 12.64 -18.51 -13.00
C GLU A 114 13.04 -19.56 -14.05
N SER A 115 13.52 -19.08 -15.19
CA SER A 115 14.53 -19.81 -15.97
C SER A 115 15.69 -18.90 -16.39
N SER A 116 16.45 -18.48 -15.38
CA SER A 116 17.83 -18.03 -15.53
C SER A 116 18.75 -19.23 -15.74
N LYS A 117 18.94 -19.71 -16.98
CA LYS A 117 20.02 -20.69 -17.31
C LYS A 117 21.00 -20.13 -18.34
N LYS A 118 21.85 -19.23 -17.83
CA LYS A 118 23.32 -19.28 -17.91
C LYS A 118 23.90 -20.11 -19.06
N ARG A 119 24.33 -19.41 -20.11
CA ARG A 119 25.35 -19.86 -21.06
C ARG A 119 26.64 -20.23 -20.31
N LYS A 120 27.11 -21.48 -20.44
CA LYS A 120 28.54 -21.80 -20.34
C LYS A 120 28.87 -23.10 -21.10
N LYS A 121 30.14 -23.12 -21.52
CA LYS A 121 30.81 -23.81 -22.62
C LYS A 121 31.53 -25.09 -22.15
N ASN A 122 31.85 -25.98 -23.10
CA ASN A 122 32.79 -27.15 -23.10
C ASN A 122 32.07 -28.51 -23.18
N THR A 123 32.58 -29.59 -23.77
CA THR A 123 33.69 -29.93 -24.69
C THR A 123 33.47 -31.43 -24.96
N ASP A 124 33.47 -31.87 -26.21
CA ASP A 124 34.11 -33.10 -26.70
C ASP A 124 34.28 -32.99 -28.23
#